data_AF-A0A5M3X7N4-F1
#
_entry.id   AF-A0A5M3X7N4-F1
#
_cell.length_a   1.000
_cell.length_b   1.000
_cell.length_c   1.000
_cell.angle_alpha   90.00
_cell.angle_beta   90.00
_cell.angle_gamma   90.00
#
_symmetry.space_group_name_H-M   'P 1'
#
loop_
_entity.id
_entity.type
_entity.pdbx_description
1 polymer ?
#
loop_
_entity_poly.entity_id
_entity_poly.type
_entity_poly.pdbx_seq_one_letter_code
_entity_poly.pdbx_strand_id
1 'polypeptide(L)'
;MFGIGIIELVVILVVIVIIAGVIVLAARAGGRPSATLAWRTPGFLPPVPEHIQGRIRELAAEGRKIDAIRLLRQETGLRLKEAKTITDAIAAGRFVPTPPDRPGAADLASRVQELKAAGDIEQAILLVRGETGMSHEQAEAFVSLI
;
A
#
# COMPACT_ATOMS: atom_id res chain seq x y z
N MET A 1 -0.39 -21.77 56.72
CA MET A 1 -0.54 -20.49 56.01
C MET A 1 0.82 -20.14 55.45
N PHE A 2 1.13 -20.60 54.23
CA PHE A 2 2.46 -20.42 53.64
C PHE A 2 2.61 -18.96 53.21
N GLY A 3 3.47 -18.22 53.90
CA GLY A 3 3.85 -16.87 53.52
C GLY A 3 4.67 -16.94 52.24
N ILE A 4 4.20 -16.28 51.19
CA ILE A 4 4.89 -16.19 49.90
C ILE A 4 6.24 -15.51 50.16
N GLY A 5 7.29 -16.32 50.22
CA GLY A 5 8.64 -15.85 50.49
C GLY A 5 9.13 -14.98 49.34
N ILE A 6 10.05 -14.06 49.63
CA ILE A 6 10.69 -13.18 48.63
C ILE A 6 11.20 -14.00 47.41
N ILE A 7 11.61 -15.24 47.64
CA ILE A 7 12.05 -16.20 46.62
C ILE A 7 10.94 -16.52 45.61
N GLU A 8 9.71 -16.74 46.05
CA GLU A 8 8.58 -17.07 45.18
C GLU A 8 8.19 -15.87 44.29
N LEU A 9 8.25 -14.66 44.84
CA LEU A 9 8.00 -13.42 44.10
C LEU A 9 9.05 -13.19 43.01
N VAL A 10 10.32 -13.48 43.30
CA VAL A 10 11.41 -13.42 42.32
C VAL A 10 11.21 -14.46 41.21
N VAL A 11 10.80 -15.69 41.55
CA VAL A 11 10.53 -16.74 40.56
C VAL A 11 9.38 -16.33 39.63
N ILE A 12 8.27 -15.80 40.17
CA ILE A 12 7.14 -15.34 39.37
C ILE A 12 7.55 -14.18 38.44
N LEU A 13 8.34 -13.23 38.94
CA LEU A 13 8.85 -12.11 38.14
C LEU A 13 9.69 -12.61 36.96
N VAL A 14 10.60 -13.55 37.20
CA VAL A 14 11.46 -14.14 36.15
C VAL A 14 10.62 -14.87 35.10
N VAL A 15 9.62 -15.65 35.52
CA VAL A 15 8.70 -16.35 34.60
C VAL A 15 7.89 -15.37 33.76
N ILE A 16 7.39 -14.27 34.34
CA ILE A 16 6.67 -13.22 33.60
C ILE A 16 7.58 -12.55 32.57
N VAL A 17 8.84 -12.28 32.92
CA VAL A 17 9.82 -11.68 31.99
C VAL A 17 10.14 -12.65 30.84
N ILE A 18 10.26 -13.95 31.12
CA ILE A 18 10.48 -14.97 30.09
C ILE A 18 9.25 -15.09 29.19
N ILE A 19 8.04 -15.15 29.75
CA ILE A 19 6.79 -15.21 28.97
C ILE A 19 6.62 -13.93 28.13
N ALA A 20 6.85 -12.75 28.70
CA ALA A 20 6.81 -11.49 27.99
C ALA A 20 7.88 -11.42 26.89
N GLY A 21 9.09 -11.92 27.17
CA GLY A 21 10.17 -12.04 26.20
C GLY A 21 9.80 -12.97 25.03
N VAL A 22 9.20 -14.13 25.33
CA VAL A 22 8.72 -15.09 24.33
C VAL A 22 7.54 -14.53 23.55
N ILE A 23 6.61 -13.81 24.17
CA ILE A 23 5.49 -13.14 23.49
C ILE A 23 6.00 -12.01 22.59
N VAL A 24 6.97 -11.22 23.03
CA VAL A 24 7.61 -10.17 22.22
C VAL A 24 8.42 -10.78 21.07
N LEU A 25 9.13 -11.89 21.32
CA LEU A 25 9.87 -12.63 20.30
C LEU A 25 8.93 -13.32 19.29
N ALA A 26 7.80 -13.86 19.76
CA ALA A 26 6.75 -14.46 18.93
C ALA A 26 5.95 -13.40 18.16
N ALA A 27 5.74 -12.21 18.73
CA ALA A 27 5.19 -11.05 18.03
C ALA A 27 6.15 -10.52 16.95
N ARG A 28 7.47 -10.74 17.11
CA ARG A 28 8.45 -10.55 16.03
C ARG A 28 8.48 -11.70 15.02
N ALA A 29 7.89 -12.85 15.33
CA ALA A 29 7.78 -14.02 14.46
C ALA A 29 6.36 -14.24 13.88
N GLY A 30 5.40 -13.37 14.17
CA GLY A 30 4.03 -13.41 13.65
C GLY A 30 3.96 -13.05 12.18
N GLY A 31 4.04 -14.08 11.33
CA GLY A 31 3.88 -14.02 9.88
C GLY A 31 2.59 -13.30 9.47
N ARG A 32 2.74 -12.23 8.69
CA ARG A 32 1.69 -11.66 7.85
C ARG A 32 1.75 -12.39 6.51
N PRO A 33 0.61 -12.86 5.96
CA PRO A 33 0.54 -13.81 4.86
C PRO A 33 1.58 -13.51 3.81
N SER A 34 2.46 -14.49 3.63
CA SER A 34 3.52 -14.47 2.66
C SER A 34 2.85 -14.57 1.30
N ALA A 35 2.75 -13.47 0.57
CA ALA A 35 2.66 -13.52 -0.88
C ALA A 35 4.02 -14.09 -1.33
N THR A 36 4.17 -15.41 -1.29
CA THR A 36 5.46 -16.10 -1.32
C THR A 36 6.21 -16.01 -2.66
N LEU A 37 5.80 -15.19 -3.64
CA LEU A 37 6.37 -15.29 -4.98
C LEU A 37 6.80 -14.00 -5.71
N ALA A 38 6.56 -12.79 -5.21
CA ALA A 38 6.94 -11.58 -5.97
C ALA A 38 8.34 -11.01 -5.66
N TRP A 39 8.92 -11.33 -4.49
CA TRP A 39 9.97 -10.48 -3.89
C TRP A 39 11.40 -10.79 -4.32
N ARG A 40 11.61 -11.79 -5.19
CA ARG A 40 12.94 -12.06 -5.77
C ARG A 40 13.14 -11.37 -7.12
N THR A 41 12.12 -10.70 -7.66
CA THR A 41 12.26 -9.96 -8.91
C THR A 41 12.82 -8.56 -8.61
N PRO A 42 14.08 -8.26 -8.98
CA PRO A 42 14.56 -6.88 -8.94
C PRO A 42 13.71 -6.06 -9.92
N GLY A 43 13.00 -5.04 -9.41
CA GLY A 43 12.27 -4.08 -10.26
C GLY A 43 10.75 -3.98 -10.03
N PHE A 44 10.13 -4.83 -9.21
CA PHE A 44 8.70 -4.68 -8.92
C PHE A 44 8.47 -3.71 -7.76
N LEU A 45 8.53 -2.41 -8.04
CA LEU A 45 8.06 -1.38 -7.13
C LEU A 45 6.59 -1.12 -7.46
N PRO A 46 5.66 -1.29 -6.49
CA PRO A 46 4.25 -1.03 -6.73
C PRO A 46 4.06 0.43 -7.14
N PRO A 47 3.06 0.71 -7.99
CA PRO A 47 2.87 2.03 -8.52
C PRO A 47 2.51 3.03 -7.40
N VAL A 48 3.34 4.06 -7.21
CA VAL A 48 3.08 5.14 -6.23
C VAL A 48 2.63 6.42 -6.93
N PRO A 49 1.50 7.06 -6.55
CA PRO A 49 1.02 8.30 -7.16
C PRO A 49 2.08 9.44 -7.16
N GLU A 50 2.14 10.26 -8.21
CA GLU A 50 3.18 11.33 -8.33
C GLU A 50 3.17 12.30 -7.16
N HIS A 51 1.99 12.73 -6.72
CA HIS A 51 1.86 13.65 -5.59
C HIS A 51 2.48 13.10 -4.30
N ILE A 52 2.44 11.78 -4.10
CA ILE A 52 3.08 11.10 -2.97
C ILE A 52 4.60 11.03 -3.17
N GLN A 53 5.07 10.79 -4.38
CA GLN A 53 6.51 10.79 -4.68
C GLN A 53 7.15 12.16 -4.42
N GLY A 54 6.46 13.25 -4.80
CA GLY A 54 6.89 14.62 -4.51
C GLY A 54 7.04 14.88 -3.02
N ARG A 55 6.03 14.50 -2.23
CA ARG A 55 6.04 14.62 -0.77
C ARG A 55 7.15 13.80 -0.12
N ILE A 56 7.41 12.59 -0.61
CA ILE A 56 8.48 11.71 -0.14
C ILE A 56 9.85 12.33 -0.41
N ARG A 57 10.05 12.94 -1.59
CA ARG A 57 11.31 13.60 -1.94
C ARG A 57 11.58 14.81 -1.05
N GLU A 58 10.58 15.62 -0.77
CA GLU A 58 10.65 16.77 0.14
C GLU A 58 11.01 16.33 1.56
N LEU A 59 10.28 15.35 2.11
CA LEU A 59 10.56 14.79 3.44
C LEU A 59 11.93 14.10 3.52
N ALA A 60 12.40 13.49 2.43
CA ALA A 60 13.74 12.90 2.38
C ALA A 60 14.84 13.98 2.35
N ALA A 61 14.62 15.10 1.66
CA ALA A 61 15.53 16.26 1.64
C ALA A 61 15.61 16.97 2.99
N GLU A 62 14.50 17.02 3.74
CA GLU A 62 14.44 17.52 5.13
C GLU A 62 15.08 16.56 6.17
N GLY A 63 15.59 15.39 5.74
CA GLY A 63 16.13 14.36 6.65
C GLY A 63 15.05 13.57 7.40
N ARG A 64 13.77 13.79 7.13
CA ARG A 64 12.60 13.18 7.79
C ARG A 64 12.14 11.88 7.11
N LYS A 65 13.08 10.96 6.90
CA LYS A 65 12.83 9.67 6.22
C LYS A 65 11.75 8.80 6.90
N ILE A 66 11.63 8.88 8.23
CA ILE A 66 10.59 8.13 8.97
C ILE A 66 9.20 8.63 8.63
N ASP A 67 9.02 9.94 8.46
CA ASP A 67 7.74 10.54 8.12
C ASP A 67 7.36 10.22 6.66
N ALA A 68 8.33 10.21 5.75
CA ALA A 68 8.12 9.76 4.37
C ALA A 68 7.64 8.30 4.30
N ILE A 69 8.25 7.41 5.09
CA ILE A 69 7.85 6.01 5.19
C ILE A 69 6.44 5.88 5.81
N ARG A 70 6.12 6.68 6.84
CA ARG A 70 4.79 6.69 7.45
C ARG A 70 3.71 7.15 6.49
N LEU A 71 3.94 8.24 5.77
CA LEU A 71 3.04 8.77 4.75
C LEU A 71 2.74 7.71 3.69
N LEU A 72 3.80 7.11 3.13
CA LEU A 72 3.65 6.08 2.11
C LEU A 72 2.81 4.90 2.62
N ARG A 73 3.03 4.45 3.85
CA ARG A 73 2.26 3.36 4.47
C ARG A 73 0.79 3.71 4.71
N GLN A 74 0.49 4.96 5.06
CA GLN A 74 -0.88 5.43 5.30
C GLN A 74 -1.68 5.45 4.00
N GLU A 75 -1.06 5.93 2.92
CA GLU A 75 -1.71 6.09 1.61
C GLU A 75 -1.83 4.78 0.82
N THR A 76 -0.84 3.90 0.90
CA THR A 76 -0.78 2.69 0.06
C THR A 76 -1.02 1.39 0.82
N GLY A 77 -1.10 1.43 2.15
CA GLY A 77 -1.21 0.24 2.99
C GLY A 77 0.02 -0.68 2.98
N LEU A 78 1.13 -0.26 2.35
CA LEU A 78 2.34 -1.07 2.18
C LEU A 78 2.96 -1.49 3.51
N ARG A 79 3.63 -2.65 3.50
CA ARG A 79 4.40 -3.12 4.66
C ARG A 79 5.62 -2.23 4.84
N LEU A 80 6.11 -2.16 6.08
CA LEU A 80 7.23 -1.30 6.46
C LEU A 80 8.48 -1.53 5.59
N LYS A 81 8.74 -2.79 5.21
CA LYS A 81 9.86 -3.14 4.33
C LYS A 81 9.69 -2.57 2.93
N GLU A 82 8.49 -2.62 2.36
CA GLU A 82 8.17 -2.10 1.03
C GLU A 82 8.26 -0.57 1.01
N ALA A 83 7.62 0.08 2.00
CA ALA A 83 7.63 1.52 2.12
C ALA A 83 9.06 2.08 2.30
N LYS A 84 9.92 1.37 3.05
CA LYS A 84 11.33 1.73 3.17
C LYS A 84 12.06 1.60 1.83
N THR A 85 11.92 0.48 1.13
CA THR A 85 12.59 0.26 -0.17
C THR A 85 12.20 1.32 -1.19
N ILE A 86 10.92 1.69 -1.26
CA ILE A 86 10.41 2.72 -2.16
C ILE A 86 10.93 4.10 -1.75
N THR A 87 10.87 4.45 -0.47
CA THR A 87 11.38 5.74 0.03
C THR A 87 12.87 5.88 -0.26
N ASP A 88 13.65 4.81 -0.08
CA ASP A 88 15.08 4.79 -0.36
C ASP A 88 15.36 4.92 -1.87
N ALA A 89 14.56 4.25 -2.71
CA ALA A 89 14.63 4.40 -4.17
C ALA A 89 14.34 5.85 -4.61
N ILE A 90 13.28 6.48 -4.08
CA ILE A 90 12.92 7.88 -4.39
C ILE A 90 13.99 8.85 -3.90
N ALA A 91 14.51 8.64 -2.68
CA ALA A 91 15.58 9.46 -2.12
C ALA A 91 16.90 9.31 -2.89
N ALA A 92 17.17 8.13 -3.46
CA ALA A 92 18.31 7.87 -4.34
C ALA A 92 18.08 8.33 -5.79
N GLY A 93 16.94 8.96 -6.10
CA GLY A 93 16.60 9.43 -7.45
C GLY A 93 16.28 8.31 -8.44
N ARG A 94 16.04 7.08 -7.98
CA ARG A 94 15.60 5.98 -8.85
C ARG A 94 14.13 6.17 -9.21
N PHE A 95 13.82 5.91 -10.47
CA PHE A 95 12.46 5.92 -10.98
C PHE A 95 11.64 4.81 -10.27
N VAL A 96 10.60 5.23 -9.56
CA VAL A 96 9.52 4.33 -9.14
C VAL A 96 8.47 4.39 -10.24
N PRO A 97 7.90 3.27 -10.69
CA PRO A 97 6.75 3.30 -11.57
C PRO A 97 5.67 4.14 -10.91
N THR A 98 5.33 5.28 -11.50
CA THR A 98 4.08 5.96 -11.17
C THR A 98 2.96 5.14 -11.82
N PRO A 99 1.81 4.88 -11.15
CA PRO A 99 0.64 4.44 -11.89
C PRO A 99 0.46 5.48 -12.99
N PRO A 100 0.33 5.09 -14.26
CA PRO A 100 0.28 6.07 -15.32
C PRO A 100 -0.82 7.06 -14.93
N ASP A 101 -0.42 8.30 -14.68
CA ASP A 101 -1.33 9.42 -14.75
C ASP A 101 -1.72 9.36 -16.22
N ARG A 102 -2.81 8.64 -16.52
CA ARG A 102 -3.28 8.48 -17.89
C ARG A 102 -4.08 9.75 -18.12
N PRO A 103 -3.52 10.80 -18.78
CA PRO A 103 -4.33 11.92 -19.23
C PRO A 103 -5.53 11.44 -20.06
N GLY A 104 -5.43 10.27 -20.68
CA GLY A 104 -6.55 9.60 -21.35
C GLY A 104 -7.61 8.97 -20.45
N ALA A 105 -7.37 8.69 -19.16
CA ALA A 105 -8.38 8.11 -18.26
C ALA A 105 -9.34 9.18 -17.72
N ALA A 106 -8.83 10.37 -17.41
CA ALA A 106 -9.68 11.53 -17.11
C ALA A 106 -10.49 11.93 -18.36
N ASP A 107 -9.84 11.94 -19.53
CA ASP A 107 -10.49 12.20 -20.81
C ASP A 107 -11.52 11.11 -21.18
N LEU A 108 -11.23 9.83 -20.89
CA LEU A 108 -12.17 8.71 -21.04
C LEU A 108 -13.39 8.87 -20.14
N ALA A 109 -13.20 9.20 -18.87
CA ALA A 109 -14.31 9.42 -17.94
C ALA A 109 -15.20 10.59 -18.39
N SER A 110 -14.62 11.69 -18.86
CA SER A 110 -15.36 12.82 -19.43
C SER A 110 -16.17 12.41 -20.67
N ARG A 111 -15.56 11.67 -21.61
CA ARG A 111 -16.25 11.17 -22.82
C ARG A 111 -17.36 10.18 -22.48
N VAL A 112 -17.15 9.31 -21.48
CA VAL A 112 -18.15 8.36 -20.99
C VAL A 112 -19.33 9.09 -20.35
N GLN A 113 -19.06 10.13 -19.56
CA GLN A 113 -20.09 10.95 -18.93
C GLN A 113 -20.91 11.74 -19.96
N GLU A 114 -20.27 12.26 -21.01
CA GLU A 114 -20.92 12.97 -22.10
C GLU A 114 -21.85 12.04 -22.92
N LEU A 115 -21.37 10.83 -23.26
CA LEU A 115 -22.20 9.81 -23.91
C LEU A 115 -23.37 9.36 -23.04
N LYS A 116 -23.16 9.23 -21.73
CA LYS A 116 -24.23 8.92 -20.77
C LYS A 116 -25.28 10.03 -20.70
N ALA A 117 -24.84 11.30 -20.68
CA ALA A 117 -25.73 12.46 -20.69
C ALA A 117 -26.53 12.59 -22.00
N ALA A 118 -25.95 12.14 -23.12
CA ALA A 118 -26.61 12.05 -24.42
C ALA A 118 -27.61 10.86 -24.52
N GLY A 119 -27.59 9.92 -23.56
CA GLY A 119 -28.41 8.70 -23.56
C GLY A 119 -27.79 7.53 -24.33
N ASP A 120 -26.57 7.69 -24.85
CA ASP A 120 -25.86 6.70 -25.66
C ASP A 120 -25.04 5.73 -24.78
N ILE A 121 -25.72 5.03 -23.86
CA ILE A 121 -25.10 4.12 -22.87
C ILE A 121 -24.31 3.00 -23.55
N GLU A 122 -24.82 2.41 -24.63
CA GLU A 122 -24.13 1.37 -25.39
C GLU A 122 -22.80 1.86 -25.97
N GLN A 123 -22.74 3.10 -26.46
CA GLN A 123 -21.50 3.67 -26.98
C GLN A 123 -20.49 3.95 -25.87
N ALA A 124 -20.97 4.41 -24.71
CA ALA A 124 -20.12 4.59 -23.54
C ALA A 124 -19.49 3.26 -23.10
N ILE A 125 -20.27 2.18 -23.08
CA ILE A 125 -19.79 0.83 -22.74
C ILE A 125 -18.77 0.36 -23.78
N LEU A 126 -19.05 0.49 -25.08
CA LEU A 126 -18.12 0.09 -26.13
C LEU A 126 -16.81 0.87 -26.08
N LEU A 127 -16.86 2.16 -25.80
CA LEU A 127 -15.69 3.03 -25.63
C LEU A 127 -14.81 2.54 -24.47
N VAL A 128 -15.41 2.26 -23.31
CA VAL A 128 -14.68 1.74 -22.13
C VAL A 128 -14.03 0.40 -22.46
N ARG A 129 -14.76 -0.52 -23.12
CA ARG A 129 -14.22 -1.83 -23.50
C ARG A 129 -13.06 -1.73 -24.48
N GLY A 130 -13.18 -0.85 -25.48
CA GLY A 130 -12.14 -0.64 -26.49
C GLY A 130 -10.84 -0.10 -25.89
N GLU A 131 -10.94 0.85 -24.97
CA GLU A 131 -9.77 1.53 -24.37
C GLU A 131 -9.14 0.77 -23.20
N THR A 132 -9.93 0.00 -22.43
CA THR A 132 -9.46 -0.65 -21.20
C THR A 132 -9.32 -2.17 -21.31
N GLY A 133 -9.96 -2.79 -22.31
CA GLY A 133 -10.08 -4.24 -22.43
C GLY A 133 -11.05 -4.88 -21.42
N MET A 134 -11.85 -4.08 -20.69
CA MET A 134 -12.87 -4.57 -19.75
C MET A 134 -13.93 -5.44 -20.45
N SER A 135 -14.50 -6.39 -19.70
CA SER A 135 -15.68 -7.14 -20.17
C SER A 135 -16.90 -6.22 -20.24
N HIS A 136 -17.94 -6.64 -20.95
CA HIS A 136 -19.18 -5.86 -21.08
C HIS A 136 -19.81 -5.56 -19.70
N GLU A 137 -19.92 -6.57 -18.84
CA GLU A 137 -20.44 -6.44 -17.48
C GLU A 137 -19.61 -5.47 -16.61
N GLN A 138 -18.28 -5.52 -16.74
CA GLN A 138 -17.39 -4.59 -16.03
C GLN A 138 -17.49 -3.15 -16.54
N ALA A 139 -17.63 -2.98 -17.85
CA ALA A 139 -17.79 -1.68 -18.48
C ALA A 139 -19.15 -1.06 -18.16
N GLU A 140 -20.23 -1.84 -18.11
CA GLU A 140 -21.55 -1.40 -17.67
C GLU A 140 -21.53 -0.94 -16.22
N ALA A 141 -20.93 -1.73 -15.33
CA ALA A 141 -20.75 -1.37 -13.92
C ALA A 141 -19.97 -0.06 -13.76
N PHE A 142 -18.94 0.15 -14.58
CA PHE A 142 -18.16 1.39 -14.59
C PHE A 142 -18.98 2.60 -15.06
N VAL A 143 -19.74 2.47 -16.15
CA VAL A 143 -20.61 3.55 -16.67
C VAL A 143 -21.75 3.86 -15.70
N SER A 144 -22.23 2.87 -14.93
CA SER A 144 -23.25 3.07 -13.90
C SER A 144 -22.72 3.85 -12.69
N LEU A 145 -21.43 3.67 -12.34
CA LEU A 145 -20.79 4.26 -11.17
C LEU A 145 -20.45 5.76 -11.31
N ILE A 146 -20.24 6.24 -12.54
CA ILE A 146 -19.85 7.62 -12.89
C ILE A 146 -21.07 8.44 -13.27
#